data_AF-A0AAU7FCV3-F1
#
_entry.id   AF-A0AAU7FCV3-F1
#
_cell.length_a   1.000
_cell.length_b   1.000
_cell.length_c   1.000
_cell.angle_alpha   90.00
_cell.angle_beta   90.00
_cell.angle_gamma   90.00
#
_symmetry.space_group_name_H-M   'P 1'
#
loop_
_entity.id
_entity.type
_entity.pdbx_description
1 polymer ?
#
loop_
_entity_poly.entity_id
_entity_poly.type
_entity_poly.pdbx_seq_one_letter_code
_entity_poly.pdbx_strand_id
1 'polypeptide(L)'
;MKQIAALTLFLLATLAQACDMSIQTPANVSMEVDNMRHGLKNELTLFLTVKSAVDHDFKRPPSVVDANGQIVQAVKMEGQLGQIKANETRQWVVYYTPAANFTAEKVVLQ
;
A
#
# COMPACT_ATOMS: atom_id res chain seq x y z
N MET A 1 -43.76 -13.12 33.31
CA MET A 1 -43.41 -12.51 32.01
C MET A 1 -42.18 -11.63 32.22
N LYS A 2 -40.99 -12.08 31.80
CA LYS A 2 -39.74 -11.32 31.95
C LYS A 2 -39.36 -10.76 30.57
N GLN A 3 -39.41 -9.44 30.43
CA GLN A 3 -38.97 -8.72 29.24
C GLN A 3 -37.44 -8.77 29.19
N ILE A 4 -36.88 -9.35 28.13
CA ILE A 4 -35.47 -9.22 27.79
C ILE A 4 -35.41 -8.14 26.71
N ALA A 5 -34.95 -6.96 27.10
CA ALA A 5 -34.64 -5.88 26.18
C ALA A 5 -33.47 -6.33 25.29
N ALA A 6 -33.75 -6.66 24.03
CA ALA A 6 -32.74 -6.82 23.01
C ALA A 6 -32.29 -5.42 22.57
N LEU A 7 -31.22 -4.93 23.19
CA LEU A 7 -30.50 -3.75 22.74
C LEU A 7 -29.68 -4.16 21.51
N THR A 8 -30.28 -4.10 20.32
CA THR A 8 -29.59 -4.40 19.07
C THR A 8 -28.58 -3.30 18.78
N LEU A 9 -27.31 -3.68 18.94
CA LEU A 9 -26.12 -2.87 18.74
C LEU A 9 -26.10 -2.29 17.30
N PHE A 10 -26.13 -0.97 17.18
CA PHE A 10 -25.81 -0.28 15.93
C PHE A 10 -24.32 -0.52 15.62
N LEU A 11 -24.02 -1.49 14.74
CA LEU A 11 -22.73 -1.54 14.07
C LEU A 11 -22.70 -0.38 13.07
N LEU A 12 -22.09 0.74 13.47
CA LEU A 12 -21.58 1.72 12.52
C LEU A 12 -20.48 1.03 11.72
N ALA A 13 -20.84 0.56 10.52
CA ALA A 13 -19.86 0.28 9.48
C ALA A 13 -19.18 1.60 9.12
N THR A 14 -18.04 1.87 9.75
CA THR A 14 -17.12 2.90 9.28
C THR A 14 -16.64 2.44 7.91
N LEU A 15 -17.23 3.02 6.87
CA LEU A 15 -16.69 3.01 5.52
C LEU A 15 -15.27 3.55 5.63
N ALA A 16 -14.30 2.64 5.67
CA ALA A 16 -12.93 2.97 5.34
C ALA A 16 -13.02 3.59 3.95
N GLN A 17 -12.88 4.91 3.86
CA GLN A 17 -12.50 5.55 2.62
C GLN A 17 -11.09 5.01 2.34
N ALA A 18 -11.03 3.84 1.70
CA ALA A 18 -9.84 3.39 1.04
C ALA A 18 -9.51 4.53 0.09
N CYS A 19 -8.46 5.28 0.43
CA CYS A 19 -7.89 6.25 -0.46
C CYS A 19 -7.36 5.40 -1.62
N ASP A 20 -8.13 5.30 -2.70
CA ASP A 20 -7.83 4.43 -3.84
C ASP A 20 -6.59 4.96 -4.54
N MET A 21 -5.42 4.53 -4.04
CA MET A 21 -4.14 4.79 -4.67
C MET A 21 -4.05 3.91 -5.91
N SER A 22 -3.81 4.53 -7.07
CA SER A 22 -3.58 3.81 -8.31
C SER A 22 -2.33 2.94 -8.20
N ILE A 23 -2.36 1.76 -8.82
CA ILE A 23 -1.27 0.79 -8.78
C ILE A 23 -0.75 0.56 -10.19
N GLN A 24 0.55 0.77 -10.39
CA GLN A 24 1.24 0.43 -11.62
C GLN A 24 2.27 -0.66 -11.35
N THR A 25 2.14 -1.79 -12.02
CA THR A 25 3.03 -2.95 -11.89
C THR A 25 3.57 -3.41 -13.24
N PRO A 26 4.68 -4.16 -13.25
CA PRO A 26 5.11 -4.91 -14.42
C PRO A 26 4.07 -5.95 -14.84
N ALA A 27 4.11 -6.38 -16.10
CA ALA A 27 3.27 -7.49 -16.57
C ALA A 27 3.49 -8.74 -15.70
N ASN A 28 2.42 -9.48 -15.43
CA ASN A 28 2.41 -10.69 -14.59
C ASN A 28 2.77 -10.46 -13.11
N VAL A 29 2.73 -9.20 -12.65
CA VAL A 29 2.86 -8.84 -11.23
C VAL A 29 1.60 -8.11 -10.80
N SER A 30 1.04 -8.51 -9.67
CA SER A 30 -0.04 -7.80 -8.98
C SER A 30 0.47 -7.27 -7.65
N MET A 31 -0.02 -6.10 -7.26
CA MET A 31 0.28 -5.49 -5.96
C MET A 31 -1.02 -4.97 -5.35
N GLU A 32 -1.11 -5.06 -4.03
CA GLU A 32 -2.17 -4.50 -3.21
C GLU A 32 -1.56 -3.56 -2.17
N VAL A 33 -2.23 -2.44 -1.90
CA VAL A 33 -1.88 -1.54 -0.79
C VAL A 33 -2.77 -1.93 0.40
N ASP A 34 -2.28 -2.83 1.24
CA ASP A 34 -3.03 -3.37 2.37
C ASP A 34 -3.36 -2.29 3.41
N ASN A 35 -2.44 -1.33 3.58
CA ASN A 35 -2.61 -0.21 4.49
C ASN A 35 -1.69 0.97 4.11
N MET A 36 -2.08 2.16 4.54
CA MET A 36 -1.33 3.40 4.37
C MET A 36 -1.34 4.18 5.68
N ARG A 37 -0.15 4.59 6.14
CA ARG A 37 0.03 5.37 7.36
C ARG A 37 0.76 6.68 7.06
N HIS A 38 0.20 7.79 7.55
CA HIS A 38 0.83 9.10 7.52
C HIS A 38 1.45 9.41 8.90
N GLY A 39 2.71 9.83 8.92
CA GLY A 39 3.43 10.25 10.13
C GLY A 39 3.45 11.77 10.32
N LEU A 40 4.02 12.23 11.44
CA LEU A 40 3.97 13.64 11.86
C LEU A 40 4.82 14.60 11.01
N LYS A 41 5.76 14.09 10.20
CA LYS A 41 6.72 14.89 9.42
C LYS A 41 6.58 14.64 7.91
N ASN A 42 5.35 14.58 7.42
CA ASN A 42 5.03 14.18 6.04
C ASN A 42 5.63 12.82 5.68
N GLU A 43 5.68 11.92 6.66
CA GLU A 43 6.11 10.55 6.42
C GLU A 43 4.93 9.78 5.83
N LEU A 44 5.19 8.99 4.81
CA LEU A 44 4.23 8.06 4.24
C LEU A 44 4.79 6.66 4.38
N THR A 45 4.02 5.73 4.94
CA THR A 45 4.35 4.31 5.01
C THR A 45 3.27 3.53 4.28
N LEU A 46 3.67 2.71 3.31
CA LEU A 46 2.78 1.79 2.59
C LEU A 46 3.08 0.35 3.01
N PHE A 47 2.03 -0.39 3.31
CA PHE A 47 2.06 -1.83 3.55
C PHE A 47 1.55 -2.50 2.28
N LEU A 48 2.40 -3.30 1.65
CA LEU A 48 2.18 -3.82 0.32
C LEU A 48 2.22 -5.33 0.31
N THR A 49 1.27 -5.94 -0.38
CA THR A 49 1.31 -7.36 -0.75
C THR A 49 1.57 -7.47 -2.25
N VAL A 50 2.66 -8.14 -2.63
CA VAL A 50 3.09 -8.30 -4.02
C VAL A 50 3.04 -9.78 -4.38
N LYS A 51 2.44 -10.09 -5.52
CA LYS A 51 2.38 -11.45 -6.07
C LYS A 51 2.87 -11.43 -7.50
N SER A 52 3.71 -12.40 -7.86
CA SER A 52 4.13 -12.60 -9.25
C SER A 52 3.57 -13.90 -9.80
N ALA A 53 3.04 -13.88 -11.01
CA ALA A 53 2.58 -15.09 -11.70
C ALA A 53 3.74 -15.86 -12.38
N VAL A 54 4.90 -15.22 -12.51
CA VAL A 54 6.14 -15.77 -13.09
C VAL A 54 7.31 -15.48 -12.17
N ASP A 55 8.49 -16.02 -12.46
CA ASP A 55 9.70 -15.58 -11.77
C ASP A 55 9.97 -14.11 -12.13
N HIS A 56 10.07 -13.24 -11.13
CA HIS A 56 10.36 -11.81 -11.32
C HIS A 56 11.40 -11.32 -10.32
N ASP A 57 12.31 -10.45 -10.75
CA ASP A 57 13.44 -10.01 -9.93
C ASP A 57 13.38 -8.50 -9.72
N PHE A 58 12.90 -8.10 -8.54
CA PHE A 58 12.71 -6.69 -8.20
C PHE A 58 14.03 -6.06 -7.78
N LYS A 59 14.49 -5.06 -8.54
CA LYS A 59 15.77 -4.38 -8.29
C LYS A 59 15.64 -3.12 -7.46
N ARG A 60 14.43 -2.56 -7.36
CA ARG A 60 14.18 -1.28 -6.69
C ARG A 60 12.93 -1.38 -5.82
N PRO A 61 12.88 -0.65 -4.69
CA PRO A 61 11.65 -0.45 -3.98
C PRO A 61 10.61 0.26 -4.86
N PRO A 62 9.31 0.11 -4.55
CA PRO A 62 8.27 0.92 -5.17
C PRO A 62 8.53 2.42 -4.94
N SER A 63 8.06 3.24 -5.89
CA SER A 63 8.02 4.69 -5.79
C SER A 63 6.58 5.19 -5.73
N VAL A 64 6.34 6.37 -5.16
CA VAL A 64 5.02 7.02 -5.22
C VAL A 64 5.06 8.25 -6.13
N VAL A 65 3.94 8.53 -6.78
CA VAL A 65 3.77 9.61 -7.76
C VAL A 65 2.50 10.40 -7.43
N ASP A 66 2.56 11.72 -7.54
CA ASP A 66 1.39 12.60 -7.40
C ASP A 66 0.72 12.92 -8.75
N ALA A 67 -0.36 13.69 -8.70
CA ALA A 67 -1.12 14.15 -9.88
C ALA A 67 -0.29 14.98 -10.88
N ASN A 68 0.79 15.61 -10.42
CA ASN A 68 1.67 16.44 -11.25
C ASN A 68 2.83 15.65 -11.85
N GLY A 69 2.92 14.35 -11.56
CA GLY A 69 4.02 13.49 -12.00
C GLY A 69 5.30 13.62 -11.16
N GLN A 70 5.25 14.31 -10.01
CA GLN A 70 6.36 14.33 -9.08
C GLN A 70 6.56 12.93 -8.51
N ILE A 71 7.79 12.43 -8.49
CA ILE A 71 8.13 11.09 -8.01
C ILE A 71 8.87 11.20 -6.68
N VAL A 72 8.46 10.40 -5.69
CA VAL A 72 9.17 10.22 -4.43
C VAL A 72 9.64 8.78 -4.32
N GLN A 73 10.94 8.62 -4.10
CA GLN A 73 11.58 7.32 -3.90
C GLN A 73 11.49 6.88 -2.44
N ALA A 74 11.49 5.58 -2.20
CA ALA A 74 11.53 5.03 -0.86
C ALA A 74 12.83 5.43 -0.15
N VAL A 75 12.72 5.88 1.11
CA VAL A 75 13.87 6.13 1.99
C VAL A 75 14.30 4.87 2.75
N LYS A 76 13.36 3.93 2.93
CA LYS A 76 13.59 2.63 3.58
C LYS A 76 12.55 1.65 3.06
N MET A 77 12.92 0.37 3.02
CA MET A 77 11.99 -0.74 2.82
C MET A 77 12.30 -1.86 3.81
N GLU A 78 11.25 -2.47 4.37
CA GLU A 78 11.31 -3.72 5.10
C GLU A 78 10.78 -4.85 4.21
N GLY A 79 11.40 -6.02 4.33
CA GLY A 79 11.26 -7.12 3.36
C GLY A 79 12.37 -7.09 2.31
N GLN A 80 12.64 -8.25 1.71
CA GLN A 80 13.75 -8.40 0.75
C GLN A 80 13.29 -8.11 -0.68
N LEU A 81 14.05 -7.25 -1.35
CA LEU A 81 14.08 -7.17 -2.81
C LEU A 81 14.75 -8.42 -3.39
N GLY A 82 14.74 -8.53 -4.71
CA GLY A 82 15.31 -9.66 -5.45
C GLY A 82 14.23 -10.57 -6.03
N GLN A 83 14.63 -11.81 -6.30
CA GLN A 83 13.76 -12.76 -6.98
C GLN A 83 12.54 -13.14 -6.10
N ILE A 84 11.37 -13.03 -6.70
CA ILE A 84 10.11 -13.64 -6.28
C ILE A 84 9.83 -14.77 -7.27
N LYS A 85 9.58 -15.98 -6.79
CA LYS A 85 9.25 -17.12 -7.64
C LYS A 85 7.81 -17.03 -8.17
N ALA A 86 7.55 -17.74 -9.26
CA ALA A 86 6.20 -17.85 -9.80
C ALA A 86 5.20 -18.30 -8.73
N ASN A 87 4.10 -17.56 -8.61
CA ASN A 87 3.01 -17.71 -7.65
C ASN A 87 3.38 -17.46 -6.17
N GLU A 88 4.58 -16.96 -5.90
CA GLU A 88 4.96 -16.50 -4.56
C GLU A 88 4.32 -15.14 -4.26
N THR A 89 3.94 -14.97 -3.00
CA THR A 89 3.47 -13.71 -2.43
C THR A 89 4.51 -13.19 -1.45
N ARG A 90 4.81 -11.88 -1.51
CA ARG A 90 5.73 -11.21 -0.60
C ARG A 90 5.08 -9.96 -0.02
N GLN A 91 5.38 -9.70 1.25
CA GLN A 91 4.95 -8.49 1.93
C GLN A 91 6.12 -7.51 2.06
N TRP A 92 5.86 -6.24 1.81
CA TRP A 92 6.81 -5.15 1.99
C TRP A 92 6.20 -4.03 2.81
N VAL A 93 7.05 -3.37 3.59
CA VAL A 93 6.71 -2.08 4.23
C VAL A 93 7.64 -1.04 3.68
N VAL A 94 7.10 -0.03 2.99
CA VAL A 94 7.89 0.96 2.26
C VAL A 94 7.66 2.33 2.88
N TYR A 95 8.75 3.04 3.17
CA TYR A 95 8.75 4.32 3.86
C TYR A 95 9.20 5.42 2.90
N TYR A 96 8.50 6.55 2.94
CA TYR A 96 8.74 7.72 2.12
C TYR A 96 8.71 8.98 2.99
N THR A 97 9.42 10.02 2.55
CA THR A 97 9.39 11.36 3.16
C THR A 97 9.09 12.42 2.09
N PRO A 98 7.85 12.44 1.56
CA PRO A 98 7.43 13.46 0.59
C PRO A 98 7.50 14.90 1.14
N ALA A 99 7.51 15.86 0.23
CA ALA A 99 7.34 17.28 0.57
C ALA A 99 5.91 17.55 1.09
N ALA A 100 5.72 18.64 1.83
CA ALA A 100 4.43 18.96 2.47
C ALA A 100 3.27 19.16 1.48
N ASN A 101 3.55 19.49 0.22
CA ASN A 101 2.57 19.71 -0.83
C ASN A 101 2.32 18.47 -1.71
N PHE A 102 2.90 17.32 -1.36
CA PHE A 102 2.78 16.09 -2.12
C PHE A 102 1.64 15.23 -1.59
N THR A 103 0.77 14.79 -2.48
CA THR A 103 -0.29 13.82 -2.20
C THR A 103 -0.08 12.61 -3.10
N ALA A 104 0.19 11.45 -2.50
CA ALA A 104 0.39 10.23 -3.27
C ALA A 104 -0.90 9.83 -3.99
N GLU A 105 -0.84 9.73 -5.32
CA GLU A 105 -1.96 9.27 -6.15
C GLU A 105 -1.70 7.86 -6.68
N LYS A 106 -0.44 7.55 -6.98
CA LYS A 106 -0.05 6.28 -7.59
C LYS A 106 1.18 5.69 -6.91
N VAL A 107 1.17 4.37 -6.72
CA VAL A 107 2.37 3.59 -6.40
C VAL A 107 2.83 2.83 -7.64
N VAL A 108 4.15 2.86 -7.89
CA VAL A 108 4.78 2.27 -9.07
C VAL A 108 5.80 1.24 -8.61
N LEU A 109 5.57 -0.01 -9.00
CA LEU A 109 6.52 -1.10 -8.89
C LEU A 109 7.34 -1.21 -10.18
N GLN A 110 8.67 -1.30 -10.05
CA GLN A 110 9.64 -1.25 -11.16
C GLN A 110 10.41 -2.55 -11.31
#